data_AF-G5LKE7-F1
#
_entry.id   AF-G5LKE7-F1
#
_cell.length_a   1.000
_cell.length_b   1.000
_cell.length_c   1.000
_cell.angle_alpha   90.00
_cell.angle_beta   90.00
_cell.angle_gamma   90.00
#
_symmetry.space_group_name_H-M   'P 1'
#
loop_
_entity.id
_entity.type
_entity.pdbx_description
1 polymer ?
#
loop_
_entity_poly.entity_id
_entity_poly.type
_entity_poly.pdbx_seq_one_letter_code
_entity_poly.pdbx_strand_id
1 'polypeptide(L)' 'ASATSIPPATPGVSRVLCIDCDAPIPPARRRAIPGVQCCITCQEIAELKGKHYNGGAV' A
#
# COMPACT_ATOMS: atom_id res chain seq x y z
N ALA A 1 -18.90 19.79 -20.76
CA ALA A 1 -18.55 19.95 -19.33
C ALA A 1 -18.10 18.60 -18.81
N SER A 2 -16.79 18.36 -18.80
CA SER A 2 -16.18 17.09 -18.43
C SER A 2 -15.61 17.24 -17.04
N ALA A 3 -16.33 16.76 -16.03
CA ALA A 3 -15.84 16.66 -14.67
C ALA A 3 -16.24 15.29 -14.14
N THR A 4 -15.42 14.29 -14.45
CA THR A 4 -15.50 12.98 -13.79
C THR A 4 -15.14 13.20 -12.33
N SER A 5 -16.16 13.30 -11.48
CA SER A 5 -16.05 13.29 -10.03
C SER A 5 -15.45 11.96 -9.58
N ILE A 6 -14.13 11.90 -9.38
CA ILE A 6 -13.47 10.78 -8.71
C ILE A 6 -13.92 10.84 -7.24
N PRO A 7 -14.70 9.87 -6.73
CA PRO A 7 -15.10 9.88 -5.33
C PRO A 7 -13.86 9.77 -4.43
N PRO A 8 -13.87 10.40 -3.24
CA PRO A 8 -12.76 10.28 -2.30
C PRO A 8 -12.54 8.80 -2.00
N ALA A 9 -11.29 8.36 -2.16
CA ALA A 9 -10.87 6.99 -1.92
C ALA A 9 -11.40 6.53 -0.55
N THR A 10 -12.45 5.71 -0.58
CA THR A 10 -12.96 5.01 0.60
C THR A 10 -11.78 4.32 1.27
N PRO A 11 -11.54 4.51 2.58
CA PRO A 11 -10.42 3.89 3.28
C PRO A 11 -10.49 2.38 3.03
N GLY A 12 -9.55 1.92 2.20
CA GLY A 12 -9.67 0.69 1.45
C GLY A 12 -9.79 -0.50 2.37
N VAL A 13 -10.69 -1.42 2.04
CA VAL A 13 -10.73 -2.72 2.69
C VAL A 13 -9.35 -3.35 2.55
N SER A 14 -8.66 -3.61 3.67
CA SER A 14 -7.34 -4.24 3.65
C SER A 14 -7.42 -5.56 2.88
N ARG A 15 -6.65 -5.70 1.80
CA ARG A 15 -6.72 -6.89 0.95
C ARG A 15 -6.21 -8.10 1.73
N VAL A 16 -6.80 -9.26 1.46
CA VAL A 16 -6.37 -10.53 2.07
C VAL A 16 -5.20 -11.17 1.32
N LEU A 17 -4.99 -10.78 0.06
CA LEU A 17 -3.95 -11.28 -0.83
C LEU A 17 -3.16 -10.09 -1.40
N CYS A 18 -1.85 -10.25 -1.55
CA CYS A 18 -0.96 -9.24 -2.13
C CYS A 18 -1.35 -8.97 -3.59
N ILE A 19 -1.32 -7.71 -4.04
CA ILE A 19 -1.54 -7.39 -5.46
C ILE A 19 -0.36 -7.74 -6.37
N ASP A 20 0.88 -7.77 -5.83
CA ASP A 20 2.09 -8.04 -6.62
C ASP A 20 2.42 -9.53 -6.76
N CYS A 21 2.17 -10.31 -5.70
CA CYS A 21 2.60 -11.71 -5.62
C CYS A 21 1.48 -12.68 -5.22
N ASP A 22 0.25 -12.19 -5.04
CA ASP A 22 -0.91 -12.96 -4.58
C ASP A 22 -0.70 -13.78 -3.28
N ALA A 23 0.36 -13.48 -2.52
CA ALA A 23 0.62 -14.10 -1.23
C ALA A 23 -0.39 -13.61 -0.17
N PRO A 24 -0.75 -14.45 0.80
CA PRO A 24 -1.65 -14.05 1.88
C PRO A 24 -1.07 -12.92 2.73
N ILE A 25 -1.84 -11.84 2.90
CA ILE A 25 -1.46 -10.69 3.74
C ILE A 25 -1.78 -11.03 5.21
N PRO A 26 -0.74 -11.13 6.07
CA PRO A 26 -0.95 -11.49 7.46
C PRO A 26 -1.85 -10.46 8.18
N PRO A 27 -2.74 -10.91 9.07
CA PRO A 27 -3.69 -10.02 9.76
C PRO A 27 -3.00 -8.96 10.61
N ALA A 28 -1.79 -9.22 11.11
CA ALA A 28 -0.96 -8.23 11.81
C ALA A 28 -0.74 -6.97 10.96
N ARG A 29 -0.49 -7.12 9.65
CA ARG A 29 -0.33 -6.00 8.72
C ARG A 29 -1.64 -5.28 8.44
N ARG A 30 -2.73 -6.03 8.27
CA ARG A 30 -4.07 -5.45 8.05
C ARG A 30 -4.55 -4.61 9.23
N ARG A 31 -4.12 -4.96 10.45
CA ARG A 31 -4.38 -4.21 11.68
C ARG A 31 -3.47 -3.00 11.84
N ALA A 32 -2.18 -3.15 11.53
CA ALA A 32 -1.22 -2.06 11.63
C ALA A 32 -1.46 -0.95 10.58
N ILE A 33 -1.85 -1.33 9.36
CA ILE A 33 -2.09 -0.40 8.24
C ILE A 33 -3.47 -0.71 7.63
N PRO A 34 -4.51 0.04 8.02
CA PRO A 34 -5.82 -0.07 7.37
C PRO A 34 -5.70 0.39 5.91
N GLY A 35 -6.07 -0.47 4.95
CA GLY A 35 -5.87 -0.22 3.52
C GLY A 35 -4.63 -0.86 2.90
N VAL A 36 -3.93 -1.75 3.62
CA VAL A 36 -2.80 -2.49 3.06
C VAL A 36 -3.23 -3.35 1.85
N GLN A 37 -2.49 -3.21 0.74
CA GLN A 37 -2.74 -3.94 -0.52
C GLN A 37 -1.60 -4.93 -0.87
N CYS A 38 -0.43 -4.78 -0.24
CA CYS A 38 0.76 -5.61 -0.49
C CYS A 38 1.18 -6.41 0.76
N CYS A 39 1.83 -7.56 0.58
CA CYS A 39 2.36 -8.35 1.68
C CYS A 39 3.59 -7.67 2.34
N ILE A 40 4.00 -8.17 3.51
CA ILE A 40 5.15 -7.62 4.24
C ILE A 40 6.44 -7.71 3.42
N THR A 41 6.64 -8.81 2.68
CA THR A 41 7.83 -9.02 1.85
C THR A 41 7.93 -7.98 0.73
N CYS A 42 6.83 -7.73 0.01
CA CYS A 42 6.79 -6.70 -1.03
C CYS A 42 6.98 -5.29 -0.46
N GLN A 43 6.40 -5.01 0.72
CA GLN A 43 6.59 -3.75 1.42
C GLN A 43 8.06 -3.56 1.83
N GLU A 44 8.68 -4.59 2.40
CA GLU A 44 10.06 -4.55 2.85
C GLU A 44 11.02 -4.36 1.66
N ILE A 45 10.76 -5.02 0.53
CA ILE A 45 11.50 -4.79 -0.73
C ILE A 45 11.35 -3.33 -1.19
N ALA A 46 10.14 -2.77 -1.13
CA ALA A 46 9.88 -1.39 -1.50
C ALA A 46 10.59 -0.40 -0.55
N GLU A 47 10.64 -0.67 0.75
CA GLU A 47 11.38 0.13 1.73
C GLU A 47 12.89 0.01 1.57
N LEU A 48 13.41 -1.20 1.30
CA LEU A 48 14.82 -1.44 0.98
C LEU A 48 15.23 -0.66 -0.26
N LYS A 49 14.38 -0.62 -1.30
CA LYS A 49 14.59 0.20 -2.50
C LYS A 49 14.40 1.70 -2.23
N GLY A 50 13.52 2.05 -1.30
CA GLY A 50 13.16 3.45 -1.01
C GLY A 50 14.08 4.20 -0.06
N LYS A 51 14.96 3.49 0.64
CA LYS A 51 16.05 4.11 1.42
C LYS A 51 17.02 4.96 0.59
N HIS A 52 16.94 4.93 -0.74
CA HIS A 52 17.72 5.79 -1.64
C HIS A 52 16.95 7.03 -2.18
N TYR A 53 15.72 7.31 -1.72
CA TYR A 53 15.05 8.58 -2.05
C TYR A 53 14.41 9.20 -0.80
N ASN A 54 15.19 9.90 0.02
CA ASN A 54 14.75 11.11 0.72
C ASN A 54 15.87 11.64 1.64
N GLY A 55 16.88 12.23 1.01
CA GLY A 55 17.48 13.44 1.56
C GLY A 55 17.39 14.48 0.45
N GLY A 56 16.68 15.59 0.56
CA GLY A 56 15.82 16.12 1.59
C GLY A 56 14.98 17.24 0.98
N ALA A 57 14.21 17.91 1.82
CA ALA A 57 13.40 19.08 1.53
C ALA A 57 14.09 20.13 0.62
N VAL A 58 13.31 20.73 -0.27
CA VAL A 58 13.51 22.10 -0.74
C VAL A 58 12.41 22.98 -0.14
#